data_AF-A0A938CQK7-F1
#
_entry.id   AF-A0A938CQK7-F1
#
_cell.length_a   1.000
_cell.length_b   1.000
_cell.length_c   1.000
_cell.angle_alpha   90.00
_cell.angle_beta   90.00
_cell.angle_gamma   90.00
#
_symmetry.space_group_name_H-M   'P 1'
#
loop_
_entity.id
_entity.type
_entity.pdbx_description
1 polymer ?
#
loop_
_entity_poly.entity_id
_entity_poly.type
_entity_poly.pdbx_seq_one_letter_code
_entity_poly.pdbx_strand_id
1 'polypeptide(L)' 'KFIMSICDHVAVLNRGRVIAEDTPAGVQKNPAVIEAYTGTRASRAPAQSDMEAAAATNQRETT' A
#
# COMPACT_ATOMS: atom_id res chain seq x y z
N LYS A 1 17.44 11.35 -3.67
CA LYS A 1 17.45 10.81 -5.06
C LYS A 1 18.75 9.99 -5.26
N PHE A 2 18.98 8.97 -4.42
CA PHE A 2 20.29 8.28 -4.31
C PHE A 2 20.27 6.90 -4.97
N ILE A 3 19.16 6.17 -4.84
CA ILE A 3 18.96 4.84 -5.44
C ILE A 3 19.06 4.86 -6.98
N MET A 4 18.60 5.95 -7.60
CA MET A 4 18.53 6.09 -9.06
C MET A 4 19.90 6.35 -9.73
N SER A 5 20.96 6.59 -8.96
CA SER A 5 22.31 6.89 -9.49
C SER A 5 23.35 5.82 -9.14
N ILE A 6 22.96 4.74 -8.45
CA ILE A 6 23.88 3.72 -7.93
C ILE A 6 23.59 2.34 -8.53
N CYS A 7 22.36 2.11 -8.98
CA CYS A 7 21.94 0.81 -9.50
C CYS A 7 21.80 0.88 -11.03
N ASP A 8 22.45 -0.03 -11.75
CA ASP A 8 22.25 -0.21 -13.19
C ASP A 8 20.94 -0.95 -13.50
N HIS A 9 20.47 -1.79 -12.57
CA HIS A 9 19.23 -2.56 -12.63
C HIS A 9 18.47 -2.51 -11.30
N VAL A 10 17.15 -2.47 -11.37
CA VAL A 10 16.24 -2.36 -10.23
C VAL A 10 15.09 -3.34 -10.40
N ALA A 11 14.88 -4.19 -9.38
CA ALA A 11 13.70 -5.02 -9.24
C ALA A 11 12.70 -4.36 -8.28
N VAL A 12 11.43 -4.28 -8.68
CA VAL A 12 10.33 -3.74 -7.86
C VAL A 12 9.39 -4.87 -7.48
N LEU A 13 9.14 -4.99 -6.18
CA LEU A 13 8.22 -5.98 -5.62
C LEU A 13 6.98 -5.30 -5.06
N ASN A 14 5.82 -5.91 -5.32
CA ASN A 14 4.54 -5.55 -4.72
C ASN A 14 3.91 -6.81 -4.12
N ARG A 15 3.58 -6.77 -2.82
CA ARG A 15 2.96 -7.90 -2.07
C ARG A 15 3.71 -9.23 -2.25
N GLY A 16 5.04 -9.17 -2.19
CA GLY A 16 5.90 -10.35 -2.30
C GLY A 16 6.06 -10.90 -3.72
N ARG A 17 5.54 -10.22 -4.76
CA ARG A 17 5.75 -10.58 -6.16
C ARG A 17 6.53 -9.51 -6.90
N VAL A 18 7.44 -9.92 -7.77
CA VAL A 18 8.14 -9.01 -8.68
C VAL A 18 7.13 -8.51 -9.72
N ILE A 19 7.06 -7.19 -9.88
CA ILE A 19 6.17 -6.53 -10.83
C ILE A 19 6.91 -5.82 -11.97
N ALA A 20 8.20 -5.54 -11.78
CA ALA A 20 9.05 -4.95 -12.79
C ALA A 20 10.53 -5.21 -12.47
N GLU A 21 11.35 -5.39 -13.49
CA GLU A 21 12.80 -5.52 -13.38
C GLU A 21 13.43 -4.86 -14.61
N ASP A 22 14.08 -3.72 -14.43
CA ASP A 22 14.66 -2.92 -15.51
C ASP A 22 15.65 -1.89 -14.94
N THR A 23 16.28 -1.09 -15.80
CA THR A 23 17.00 0.12 -15.44
C THR A 23 16.14 1.06 -14.59
N PRO A 24 16.74 1.92 -13.73
CA PRO A 24 16.00 2.88 -12.93
C PRO A 24 15.02 3.77 -13.73
N ALA A 25 15.37 4.11 -14.98
CA ALA A 25 14.52 4.88 -15.87
C ALA A 25 13.37 4.04 -16.46
N GLY A 26 13.60 2.74 -16.72
CA GLY A 26 12.59 1.79 -17.18
C GLY A 26 11.54 1.50 -16.12
N VAL A 27 11.95 1.15 -14.90
CA VAL A 27 10.99 0.90 -13.80
C VAL A 27 10.17 2.14 -13.42
N GLN A 28 10.71 3.35 -13.54
CA GLN A 28 9.95 4.60 -13.31
C GLN A 28 8.81 4.81 -14.31
N LYS A 29 8.95 4.31 -15.53
CA LYS A 29 7.91 4.40 -16.58
C LYS A 29 6.95 3.22 -16.55
N ASN A 30 7.22 2.20 -15.73
CA ASN A 30 6.42 0.99 -15.70
C ASN A 30 5.05 1.28 -15.05
N PRO A 31 3.92 1.03 -15.74
CA PRO A 31 2.59 1.34 -15.23
C PRO A 31 2.24 0.58 -13.95
N ALA A 32 2.68 -0.67 -13.79
CA ALA A 32 2.45 -1.47 -12.59
C ALA A 32 3.19 -0.91 -11.37
N VAL A 33 4.38 -0.34 -11.59
CA VAL A 33 5.17 0.34 -10.55
C VAL A 33 4.49 1.65 -10.15
N ILE A 34 4.01 2.42 -11.12
CA ILE A 34 3.29 3.68 -10.89
C ILE A 34 2.00 3.43 -10.10
N GLU A 35 1.24 2.40 -10.46
CA GLU A 35 0.02 2.01 -9.77
C GLU A 35 0.30 1.57 -8.32
N ALA A 36 1.32 0.72 -8.12
CA ALA A 36 1.72 0.26 -6.80
C ALA A 36 2.22 1.39 -5.89
N TYR A 37 2.93 2.38 -6.45
CA TYR A 37 3.50 3.49 -5.69
C TYR A 37 2.51 4.64 -5.43
N THR A 38 1.66 4.95 -6.41
CA THR A 38 0.62 5.98 -6.26
C THR A 38 -0.49 5.51 -5.32
N GLY A 39 -0.68 4.19 -5.23
CA GLY A 39 -1.82 3.56 -4.60
C GLY A 39 -3.12 3.97 -5.31
N THR A 40 -4.19 3.25 -5.07
CA THR A 40 -5.51 3.64 -5.57
C THR A 40 -6.01 4.84 -4.77
N ARG A 41 -5.56 6.06 -5.10
CA ARG A 41 -6.20 7.31 -4.63
C ARG A 41 -7.68 7.38 -5.04
N ALA A 42 -8.12 6.52 -5.97
CA ALA A 42 -9.50 6.37 -6.42
C ALA A 42 -10.30 5.24 -5.73
N SER A 43 -9.71 4.42 -4.84
CA SER A 43 -10.47 3.37 -4.13
C SER A 43 -9.99 3.19 -2.70
N ARG A 44 -10.10 4.26 -1.91
CA ARG A 44 -10.38 4.06 -0.49
C ARG A 44 -11.85 3.66 -0.35
N ALA A 45 -12.16 2.41 -0.64
CA ALA A 45 -13.22 1.73 0.09
C ALA A 45 -12.64 1.42 1.48
N PRO A 46 -13.28 1.83 2.59
CA PRO A 46 -12.77 1.56 3.92
C PRO A 46 -13.03 0.08 4.20
N ALA A 47 -11.98 -0.74 4.18
CA ALA A 47 -12.07 -2.10 4.63
C ALA A 47 -10.86 -2.42 5.51
N GLN A 48 -11.18 -2.59 6.79
CA GLN A 48 -10.57 -3.50 7.77
C GLN A 48 -9.53 -2.93 8.76
N SER A 49 -10.07 -2.32 9.82
CA SER A 49 -9.76 -2.53 11.25
C SER A 49 -10.91 -1.81 12.00
N ASP A 50 -11.84 -2.43 12.74
CA ASP A 50 -11.65 -3.30 13.88
C ASP A 50 -12.88 -4.19 14.11
N MET A 51 -12.67 -5.49 14.27
CA MET A 51 -13.59 -6.38 14.96
C MET A 51 -12.84 -6.92 16.17
N GLU A 52 -13.08 -6.36 17.35
CA GLU A 52 -12.96 -7.10 18.60
C GLU A 52 -14.08 -6.66 19.55
N ALA A 53 -15.05 -7.57 19.72
CA ALA A 53 -16.17 -7.43 20.63
C ALA A 53 -15.81 -8.06 21.97
N ALA A 54 -16.08 -7.36 23.08
CA ALA A 54 -16.77 -7.84 24.29
C ALA A 54 -16.36 -7.05 25.55
N ALA A 55 -17.34 -6.41 26.21
CA ALA A 55 -17.83 -6.81 27.55
C ALA A 55 -18.53 -5.66 28.30
N ALA A 56 -19.85 -5.83 28.46
CA ALA A 56 -20.64 -5.62 29.67
C ALA A 56 -20.59 -4.31 30.50
N THR A 57 -21.80 -3.77 30.69
CA THR A 57 -22.33 -3.15 31.95
C THR A 57 -21.95 -1.71 32.27
N ASN A 58 -22.90 -0.76 32.08
CA ASN A 58 -23.55 -0.07 33.21
C ASN A 58 -24.67 0.93 32.82
N GLN A 59 -25.87 0.69 33.36
CA GLN A 59 -26.86 1.63 33.96
C GLN A 59 -27.53 2.68 33.03
N ARG A 60 -28.83 2.57 32.70
CA ARG A 60 -30.08 2.80 33.48
C ARG A 60 -30.39 4.27 33.81
N GLU A 61 -31.59 4.68 33.35
CA GLU A 61 -32.52 5.68 33.94
C GLU A 61 -32.02 7.15 33.89
N THR A 62 -32.78 8.19 33.53
CA THR A 62 -34.13 8.59 33.99
C THR A 62 -34.56 9.83 33.19
N THR A 63 -35.86 9.91 32.86
CA THR A 63 -36.74 11.09 32.68
C THR A 63 -36.21 12.38 32.05
#